data_AF-A0A1D1YD03-F1
#
_entry.id   AF-A0A1D1YD03-F1
#
_cell.length_a   1.000
_cell.length_b   1.000
_cell.length_c   1.000
_cell.angle_alpha   90.00
_cell.angle_beta   90.00
_cell.angle_gamma   90.00
#
_symmetry.space_group_name_H-M   'P 1'
#
loop_
_entity.id
_entity.type
_entity.pdbx_description
1 polymer ?
#
loop_
_entity_poly.entity_id
_entity_poly.type
_entity_poly.pdbx_seq_one_letter_code
_entity_poly.pdbx_strand_id
1 'polypeptide(L)'
;VSDKPVTFHISGITPTKIYQNSTVSIAFSDTFNLEIPQTFQGDFCKLSKSKCPVKTDTHFDFPYKIVPKKLPNSYAISVQILDDSTKTLMCARFGNIFD
;
A
#
# COMPACT_ATOMS: atom_id res chain seq x y z
N VAL A 1 -4.08 17.72 2.26
CA VAL A 1 -2.95 17.02 1.60
C VAL A 1 -3.35 16.47 0.22
N SER A 2 -4.33 17.10 -0.43
CA SER A 2 -4.80 16.70 -1.77
C SER A 2 -3.96 17.38 -2.86
N ASP A 3 -3.84 16.73 -4.02
CA ASP A 3 -3.25 17.27 -5.24
C ASP A 3 -1.77 17.65 -5.13
N LYS A 4 -1.09 17.07 -4.13
CA LYS A 4 0.35 17.15 -3.93
C LYS A 4 0.94 15.74 -3.83
N PRO A 5 2.17 15.52 -4.30
CA PRO A 5 2.83 14.24 -4.14
C PRO A 5 3.09 13.95 -2.65
N VAL A 6 2.77 12.73 -2.24
CA VAL A 6 3.08 12.16 -0.93
C VAL A 6 3.93 10.92 -1.13
N THR A 7 4.92 10.70 -0.26
CA THR A 7 5.75 9.49 -0.27
C THR A 7 5.43 8.67 0.98
N PHE A 8 5.00 7.43 0.76
CA PHE A 8 4.80 6.44 1.81
C PHE A 8 6.08 5.61 1.95
N HIS A 9 6.64 5.55 3.14
CA HIS A 9 7.72 4.60 3.45
C HIS A 9 7.08 3.30 3.94
N ILE A 10 7.23 2.23 3.16
CA ILE A 10 6.58 0.95 3.41
C ILE A 10 7.66 -0.06 3.76
N SER A 11 7.62 -0.54 5.00
CA SER A 11 8.60 -1.49 5.54
C SER A 11 7.93 -2.60 6.32
N GLY A 12 8.55 -3.78 6.35
CA GLY A 12 8.03 -4.92 7.10
C GLY A 12 8.87 -6.18 6.92
N ILE A 13 8.31 -7.29 7.40
CA ILE A 13 8.88 -8.64 7.28
C ILE A 13 7.82 -9.51 6.60
N THR A 14 8.21 -10.25 5.56
CA THR A 14 7.29 -11.07 4.77
C THR A 14 6.81 -12.30 5.58
N PRO A 15 5.49 -12.44 5.86
CA PRO A 15 4.98 -13.62 6.57
C PRO A 15 4.84 -14.84 5.66
N THR A 16 4.95 -14.62 4.34
CA THR A 16 4.85 -15.65 3.30
C THR A 16 5.69 -15.26 2.10
N LYS A 17 5.88 -16.20 1.17
CA LYS A 17 6.61 -15.99 -0.08
C LYS A 17 5.83 -15.03 -0.98
N ILE A 18 6.53 -14.04 -1.54
CA ILE A 18 5.97 -13.07 -2.49
C ILE A 18 6.48 -13.41 -3.89
N TYR A 19 5.55 -13.67 -4.81
CA TYR A 19 5.87 -14.06 -6.18
C TYR A 19 5.98 -12.86 -7.12
N GLN A 20 6.51 -13.11 -8.31
CA GLN A 20 6.46 -12.17 -9.43
C GLN A 20 5.02 -11.65 -9.60
N ASN A 21 4.87 -10.38 -10.00
CA ASN A 21 3.57 -9.72 -10.21
C ASN A 21 2.74 -9.45 -8.95
N SER A 22 3.27 -9.74 -7.75
CA SER A 22 2.63 -9.26 -6.51
C SER A 22 2.63 -7.72 -6.48
N THR A 23 1.55 -7.13 -6.01
CA THR A 23 1.32 -5.68 -6.06
C THR A 23 1.24 -5.07 -4.68
N VAL A 24 1.76 -3.85 -4.55
CA VAL A 24 1.51 -2.95 -3.43
C VAL A 24 0.33 -2.08 -3.82
N SER A 25 -0.74 -2.11 -3.02
CA SER A 25 -1.95 -1.33 -3.22
C SER A 25 -2.11 -0.32 -2.07
N ILE A 26 -2.28 0.96 -2.40
CA ILE A 26 -2.65 1.99 -1.44
C ILE A 26 -4.06 2.48 -1.79
N ALA A 27 -4.99 2.31 -0.86
CA ALA A 27 -6.37 2.77 -0.98
C ALA A 27 -6.72 3.74 0.14
N PHE A 28 -7.68 4.61 -0.12
CA PHE A 28 -8.19 5.60 0.82
C PHE A 28 -9.66 5.31 1.09
N SER A 29 -10.10 5.48 2.33
CA SER A 29 -11.52 5.44 2.68
C SER A 29 -11.90 6.63 3.53
N ASP A 30 -13.16 7.05 3.46
CA ASP A 30 -13.68 8.12 4.32
C ASP A 30 -13.94 7.64 5.77
N THR A 31 -14.54 8.52 6.58
CA THR A 31 -14.95 8.25 7.97
C THR A 31 -16.03 7.18 8.10
N PHE A 32 -16.78 6.90 7.04
CA PHE A 32 -17.80 5.86 6.99
C PHE A 32 -17.27 4.55 6.40
N ASN A 33 -15.95 4.45 6.20
CA ASN A 33 -15.27 3.34 5.53
C ASN A 33 -15.75 3.12 4.08
N LEU A 34 -16.34 4.12 3.44
CA LEU A 34 -16.62 4.07 2.01
C LEU A 34 -15.29 4.26 1.27
N GLU A 35 -14.99 3.35 0.33
CA GLU A 35 -13.82 3.48 -0.51
C GLU A 35 -13.91 4.77 -1.33
N ILE A 36 -12.86 5.58 -1.21
CA ILE A 36 -12.65 6.70 -2.10
C ILE A 36 -12.12 6.08 -3.41
N PRO A 37 -12.71 6.37 -4.58
CA PRO A 37 -12.42 5.68 -5.84
C PRO A 37 -11.06 6.06 -6.43
N GLN A 38 -9.99 5.78 -5.68
CA GLN A 38 -8.59 6.06 -5.96
C GLN A 38 -7.75 4.99 -5.27
N THR A 39 -7.28 4.04 -6.07
CA THR A 39 -6.34 3.02 -5.65
C THR A 39 -5.04 3.21 -6.42
N PHE A 40 -3.92 3.17 -5.72
CA PHE A 40 -2.59 3.30 -6.31
C PHE A 40 -1.90 1.95 -6.22
N GLN A 41 -1.52 1.39 -7.37
CA GLN A 41 -0.90 0.08 -7.45
C GLN A 41 0.51 0.15 -8.06
N GLY A 42 1.44 -0.59 -7.46
CA GLY A 42 2.80 -0.74 -7.97
C GLY A 42 3.29 -2.16 -7.79
N ASP A 43 4.22 -2.59 -8.63
CA ASP A 43 4.85 -3.91 -8.51
C ASP A 43 5.75 -3.96 -7.28
N PHE A 44 5.50 -4.93 -6.38
CA PHE A 44 6.25 -5.07 -5.13
C PHE A 44 7.74 -5.29 -5.38
N CYS A 45 8.10 -6.16 -6.33
CA CYS A 45 9.49 -6.53 -6.60
C CYS A 45 10.29 -5.33 -7.15
N LYS A 46 9.67 -4.53 -8.01
CA LYS A 46 10.26 -3.30 -8.56
C LYS A 46 10.41 -2.23 -7.50
N LEU A 47 9.37 -1.99 -6.69
CA LEU A 47 9.41 -0.97 -5.63
C LEU A 47 10.43 -1.32 -4.54
N SER A 48 10.41 -2.56 -4.06
CA SER A 48 11.34 -3.06 -3.03
C SER A 48 12.75 -3.33 -3.54
N LYS A 49 12.99 -3.25 -4.87
CA LYS A 49 14.24 -3.68 -5.53
C LYS A 49 14.66 -5.10 -5.16
N SER A 50 13.70 -5.95 -4.82
CA SER A 50 13.95 -7.33 -4.42
C SER A 50 13.90 -8.27 -5.62
N LYS A 51 14.79 -9.27 -5.64
CA LYS A 51 14.71 -10.36 -6.61
C LYS A 51 13.57 -11.30 -6.22
N CYS A 52 12.50 -11.28 -7.01
CA CYS A 52 11.38 -12.19 -6.80
C CYS A 52 11.70 -13.62 -7.31
N PRO A 53 11.17 -14.67 -6.66
CA PRO A 53 10.29 -14.59 -5.49
C PRO A 53 11.04 -14.25 -4.20
N VAL A 54 10.45 -13.39 -3.37
CA VAL A 54 10.95 -13.04 -2.04
C VAL A 54 10.52 -14.12 -1.06
N LYS A 55 11.45 -14.62 -0.25
CA LYS A 55 11.19 -15.68 0.74
C LYS A 55 10.41 -15.14 1.94
N THR A 56 9.86 -16.03 2.75
CA THR A 56 9.37 -15.70 4.10
C THR A 56 10.51 -15.14 4.96
N ASP A 57 10.17 -14.35 5.98
CA ASP A 57 11.08 -13.73 6.94
C ASP A 57 12.10 -12.77 6.30
N THR A 58 11.79 -12.24 5.12
CA THR A 58 12.64 -11.25 4.44
C THR A 58 12.20 -9.84 4.81
N HIS A 59 13.15 -9.04 5.26
CA HIS A 59 12.92 -7.61 5.50
C HIS A 59 12.82 -6.86 4.17
N PHE A 60 11.88 -5.92 4.09
CA PHE A 60 11.79 -4.96 3.00
C PHE A 60 11.58 -3.55 3.54
N ASP A 61 12.05 -2.57 2.79
CA ASP A 61 11.84 -1.14 3.03
C ASP A 61 11.94 -0.40 1.70
N PHE A 62 10.90 0.32 1.31
CA PHE A 62 10.91 1.12 0.09
C PHE A 62 9.97 2.33 0.16
N PRO A 63 10.32 3.44 -0.52
CA PRO A 63 9.42 4.56 -0.71
C PRO A 63 8.44 4.29 -1.88
N TYR A 64 7.18 4.71 -1.71
CA TYR A 64 6.18 4.72 -2.78
C TYR A 64 5.52 6.10 -2.87
N LYS A 65 5.80 6.81 -3.97
CA LYS A 65 5.30 8.16 -4.25
C LYS A 65 3.99 8.11 -5.03
N ILE A 66 2.95 8.73 -4.50
CA ILE A 66 1.62 8.82 -5.12
C ILE A 66 1.09 10.26 -5.07
N VAL A 67 0.06 10.55 -5.86
CA VAL A 67 -0.60 11.88 -5.89
C VAL A 67 -2.10 11.66 -5.68
N PRO A 68 -2.58 11.66 -4.43
CA PRO A 68 -4.00 11.53 -4.15
C PRO A 68 -4.73 12.82 -4.51
N LYS A 69 -5.94 12.69 -5.07
CA LYS A 69 -6.80 13.81 -5.46
C LYS A 69 -8.03 13.84 -4.58
N LYS A 70 -8.61 15.03 -4.36
CA LYS A 70 -9.88 15.25 -3.66
C LYS A 70 -10.08 14.41 -2.38
N LEU A 71 -9.04 14.26 -1.55
CA LEU A 71 -9.19 13.56 -0.27
C LEU A 71 -10.09 14.39 0.67
N PRO A 72 -11.04 13.75 1.39
CA PRO A 72 -11.86 14.43 2.39
C PRO A 72 -11.00 14.85 3.60
N ASN A 73 -11.59 15.66 4.49
CA ASN A 73 -10.90 16.16 5.68
C ASN A 73 -10.47 15.05 6.64
N SER A 74 -11.27 13.97 6.72
CA SER A 74 -10.96 12.79 7.52
C SER A 74 -11.03 11.55 6.63
N TYR A 75 -9.95 10.78 6.66
CA TYR A 75 -9.79 9.58 5.84
C TYR A 75 -8.86 8.58 6.54
N ALA A 76 -9.07 7.31 6.20
CA ALA A 76 -8.15 6.24 6.52
C ALA A 76 -7.36 5.83 5.27
N ILE A 77 -6.17 5.28 5.52
CA ILE A 77 -5.26 4.76 4.51
C ILE A 77 -5.16 3.25 4.75
N SER A 78 -5.31 2.48 3.68
CA SER A 78 -5.04 1.05 3.65
C SER A 78 -3.87 0.79 2.72
N VAL A 79 -2.84 0.09 3.22
CA VAL A 79 -1.72 -0.40 2.43
C VAL A 79 -1.78 -1.92 2.44
N GLN A 80 -1.88 -2.51 1.25
CA GLN A 80 -1.94 -3.95 1.07
C GLN A 80 -0.83 -4.42 0.16
N ILE A 81 -0.34 -5.63 0.42
CA ILE A 81 0.44 -6.39 -0.55
C ILE A 81 -0.42 -7.55 -0.99
N LEU A 82 -0.69 -7.62 -2.29
CA LEU A 82 -1.57 -8.59 -2.93
C LEU A 82 -0.72 -9.55 -3.78
N ASP A 83 -1.12 -10.82 -3.86
CA ASP A 83 -0.58 -11.71 -4.87
C ASP A 83 -1.15 -11.42 -6.26
N ASP A 84 -0.76 -12.24 -7.25
CA ASP A 84 -1.23 -12.15 -8.64
C ASP A 84 -2.72 -12.48 -8.80
N SER A 85 -3.34 -13.12 -7.80
CA SER A 85 -4.76 -13.44 -7.74
C SER A 85 -5.59 -12.42 -6.96
N THR A 86 -5.02 -11.28 -6.57
CA THR A 86 -5.60 -10.23 -5.72
C THR A 86 -5.83 -10.63 -4.26
N LYS A 87 -5.31 -11.78 -3.81
CA LYS A 87 -5.39 -12.19 -2.41
C LYS A 87 -4.44 -11.36 -1.58
N THR A 88 -4.94 -10.83 -0.46
CA THR A 88 -4.13 -10.08 0.50
C THR A 88 -3.10 -10.98 1.19
N LEU A 89 -1.82 -10.65 1.02
CA LEU A 89 -0.70 -11.27 1.72
C LEU A 89 -0.33 -10.51 2.99
N MET A 90 -0.40 -9.18 2.94
CA MET A 90 -0.15 -8.28 4.07
C MET A 90 -1.08 -7.07 3.99
N CYS A 91 -1.45 -6.52 5.14
CA CYS A 91 -2.30 -5.35 5.25
C CYS A 91 -1.89 -4.50 6.45
N ALA A 92 -1.83 -3.18 6.26
CA ALA A 92 -1.73 -2.18 7.31
C ALA A 92 -2.79 -1.10 7.07
N ARG A 93 -3.54 -0.74 8.11
CA ARG A 93 -4.58 0.29 8.04
C ARG A 93 -4.33 1.35 9.11
N PHE A 94 -4.38 2.60 8.70
CA PHE A 94 -4.20 3.76 9.57
C PHE A 94 -5.41 4.68 9.40
N GLY A 95 -6.11 4.99 10.49
CA GLY A 95 -7.16 6.00 10.50
C GLY A 95 -6.67 7.24 11.23
N ASN A 96 -6.60 8.38 10.54
CA ASN A 96 -6.44 9.67 11.22
C ASN A 96 -7.83 10.30 11.36
N ILE A 97 -8.31 10.37 12.59
CA ILE A 97 -9.38 11.29 12.96
C ILE A 97 -8.65 12.61 13.21
N PHE A 98 -8.77 13.56 12.28
CA PHE A 98 -8.42 14.95 12.57
C PHE A 98 -9.66 15.58 13.23
N ASP A 99 -9.61 15.72 14.55
CA ASP A 99 -10.56 16.57 15.30
C ASP A 99 -10.35 18.06 14.97
#